data_AF-A0A842MAC9-F1
#
_entry.id   AF-A0A842MAC9-F1
#
_cell.length_a   1.000
_cell.length_b   1.000
_cell.length_c   1.000
_cell.angle_alpha   90.00
_cell.angle_beta   90.00
_cell.angle_gamma   90.00
#
_symmetry.space_group_name_H-M   'P 1'
#
loop_
_entity.id
_entity.type
_entity.pdbx_description
1 polymer ?
#
loop_
_entity_poly.entity_id
_entity_poly.type
_entity_poly.pdbx_seq_one_letter_code
_entity_poly.pdbx_strand_id
1 'polypeptide(L)'
;MKILNDPRATKVLGTKTPEGNVHIVHVGSLMAPDPNTIVLGAVLMKRSSSNLENMKKSKELASVLTVKETTSYEIKAAVKDYLTSGEVLEKMNVELKKIGLSARGVWVLEPREVWNQSASYEAGKKIA
;
A
#
# COMPACT_ATOMS: atom_id res chain seq x y z
N MET A 1 -7.50 -8.10 4.95
CA MET A 1 -6.58 -8.90 4.09
C MET A 1 -7.23 -9.42 2.81
N LYS A 2 -8.39 -10.11 2.85
CA LYS A 2 -8.98 -10.78 1.67
C LYS A 2 -9.11 -9.87 0.43
N ILE A 3 -9.71 -8.68 0.56
CA ILE A 3 -9.86 -7.74 -0.57
C ILE A 3 -8.51 -7.15 -0.99
N LEU A 4 -7.66 -6.80 -0.03
CA LEU A 4 -6.33 -6.26 -0.31
C LEU A 4 -5.50 -7.23 -1.17
N ASN A 5 -5.61 -8.54 -0.92
CA ASN A 5 -4.90 -9.59 -1.66
C ASN A 5 -5.66 -10.12 -2.88
N ASP A 6 -6.88 -9.64 -3.17
CA ASP A 6 -7.60 -10.04 -4.37
C ASP A 6 -6.94 -9.36 -5.59
N PRO A 7 -6.48 -10.11 -6.60
CA PRO A 7 -5.83 -9.53 -7.78
C PRO A 7 -6.76 -8.65 -8.62
N ARG A 8 -8.09 -8.76 -8.44
CA ARG A 8 -9.09 -7.93 -9.12
C ARG A 8 -9.44 -6.66 -8.36
N ALA A 9 -9.01 -6.53 -7.11
CA ALA A 9 -9.27 -5.32 -6.33
C ALA A 9 -8.31 -4.20 -6.74
N THR A 10 -8.85 -3.02 -7.00
CA THR A 10 -8.07 -1.80 -7.22
C THR A 10 -7.40 -1.40 -5.90
N LYS A 11 -6.12 -1.02 -5.98
CA LYS A 11 -5.32 -0.61 -4.82
C LYS A 11 -4.68 0.72 -5.12
N VAL A 12 -4.90 1.68 -4.24
CA VAL A 12 -4.48 3.07 -4.42
C VAL A 12 -3.67 3.47 -3.19
N LEU A 13 -2.51 4.05 -3.43
CA LEU A 13 -1.63 4.59 -2.40
C LEU A 13 -1.68 6.12 -2.45
N GLY A 14 -2.09 6.72 -1.34
CA GLY A 14 -1.95 8.14 -1.04
C GLY A 14 -0.73 8.40 -0.16
N THR A 15 0.13 9.32 -0.59
CA THR A 15 1.31 9.79 0.14
C THR A 15 1.30 11.31 0.20
N LYS A 16 2.09 11.89 1.12
CA LYS A 16 2.29 13.33 1.24
C LYS A 16 3.56 13.75 0.50
N THR A 17 3.48 14.81 -0.31
CA THR A 17 4.66 15.43 -0.93
C THR A 17 5.41 16.31 0.07
N PRO A 18 6.68 16.67 -0.17
CA PRO A 18 7.42 17.60 0.69
C PRO A 18 6.71 18.94 0.91
N GLU A 19 5.96 19.42 -0.08
CA GLU A 19 5.18 20.66 -0.04
C GLU A 19 3.86 20.51 0.75
N GLY A 20 3.57 19.31 1.24
CA GLY A 20 2.37 19.00 2.02
C GLY A 20 1.14 18.60 1.19
N ASN A 21 1.29 18.47 -0.13
CA ASN A 21 0.19 18.07 -1.01
C ASN A 21 -0.03 16.56 -1.01
N VAL A 22 -1.21 16.13 -1.43
CA VAL A 22 -1.54 14.71 -1.62
C VAL A 22 -1.00 14.23 -2.97
N HIS A 23 -0.34 13.08 -2.97
CA HIS A 23 0.09 12.37 -4.17
C HIS A 23 -0.48 10.95 -4.18
N ILE A 24 -1.20 10.60 -5.24
CA ILE A 24 -1.96 9.35 -5.35
C ILE A 24 -1.49 8.55 -6.55
N VAL A 25 -1.34 7.23 -6.38
CA VAL A 25 -1.00 6.29 -7.47
C VAL A 25 -1.77 4.98 -7.32
N HIS A 26 -2.05 4.32 -8.44
CA HIS A 26 -2.45 2.92 -8.44
C HIS A 26 -1.24 2.01 -8.15
N VAL A 27 -1.40 0.99 -7.31
CA VAL A 27 -0.32 0.08 -6.89
C VAL A 27 -0.75 -1.38 -7.00
N GLY A 28 -0.56 -1.98 -8.18
CA GLY A 28 -0.92 -3.38 -8.43
C GLY A 28 -0.11 -4.41 -7.62
N SER A 29 1.09 -4.05 -7.16
CA SER A 29 1.99 -4.91 -6.38
C SER A 29 1.66 -4.97 -4.88
N LEU A 30 0.65 -4.23 -4.43
CA LEU A 30 0.31 -4.11 -3.01
C LEU A 30 -0.39 -5.37 -2.50
N MET A 31 0.07 -5.89 -1.37
CA MET A 31 -0.53 -7.06 -0.68
C MET A 31 -0.29 -6.97 0.84
N ALA A 32 -0.98 -7.80 1.61
CA ALA A 32 -0.75 -8.01 3.04
C ALA A 32 -0.39 -9.48 3.29
N PRO A 33 0.88 -9.81 3.60
CA PRO A 33 1.26 -11.17 3.98
C PRO A 33 0.64 -11.62 5.31
N ASP A 34 0.38 -10.67 6.22
CA ASP A 34 -0.26 -10.90 7.51
C ASP A 34 -1.07 -9.65 7.96
N PRO A 35 -1.89 -9.71 9.03
CA PRO A 35 -2.76 -8.60 9.42
C PRO A 35 -2.05 -7.30 9.81
N ASN A 36 -0.79 -7.39 10.24
CA ASN A 36 0.00 -6.27 10.75
C ASN A 36 1.03 -5.74 9.74
N THR A 37 1.03 -6.29 8.53
CA THR A 37 2.01 -5.96 7.50
C THR A 37 1.34 -5.74 6.15
N ILE A 38 1.59 -4.58 5.55
CA ILE A 38 1.31 -4.32 4.13
C ILE A 38 2.66 -4.20 3.42
N VAL A 39 2.78 -4.80 2.25
CA VAL A 39 3.95 -4.68 1.39
C VAL A 39 3.56 -4.17 0.02
N LEU A 40 4.42 -3.37 -0.59
CA LEU A 40 4.26 -2.90 -1.96
C LEU A 40 5.61 -2.82 -2.67
N GLY A 41 5.67 -3.37 -3.87
CA GLY A 41 6.89 -3.39 -4.68
C GLY A 41 7.17 -2.03 -5.29
N ALA A 42 8.41 -1.57 -5.17
CA ALA A 42 8.91 -0.34 -5.79
C ALA A 42 9.08 -0.49 -7.31
N VAL A 43 7.96 -0.55 -8.03
CA VAL A 43 7.85 -0.66 -9.49
C VAL A 43 7.45 0.71 -10.06
N LEU A 44 8.36 1.37 -10.79
CA LEU A 44 8.12 2.66 -11.45
C LEU A 44 7.60 3.81 -10.54
N MET A 45 7.70 3.66 -9.22
CA MET A 45 7.11 4.59 -8.25
C MET A 45 8.14 5.54 -7.61
N LYS A 46 8.97 6.20 -8.44
CA LYS A 46 10.05 7.11 -7.96
C LYS A 46 9.54 8.18 -7.00
N ARG A 47 8.45 8.89 -7.36
CA ARG A 47 7.87 9.96 -6.55
C ARG A 47 7.26 9.43 -5.25
N SER A 48 6.42 8.39 -5.34
CA SER A 48 5.80 7.79 -4.16
C SER A 48 6.83 7.18 -3.20
N SER A 49 7.92 6.59 -3.71
CA SER A 49 9.02 6.07 -2.87
C SER A 49 9.76 7.18 -2.14
N SER A 50 10.04 8.31 -2.81
CA SER A 50 10.63 9.48 -2.15
C SER A 50 9.72 10.02 -1.04
N ASN A 51 8.41 10.08 -1.30
CA ASN A 51 7.43 10.48 -0.28
C ASN A 51 7.40 9.51 0.90
N LEU A 52 7.39 8.19 0.65
CA LEU A 52 7.40 7.18 1.72
C LEU A 52 8.65 7.26 2.60
N GLU A 53 9.81 7.55 2.01
CA GLU A 53 11.05 7.78 2.76
C GLU A 53 10.93 8.99 3.70
N ASN A 54 10.34 10.08 3.21
CA ASN A 54 10.11 11.27 4.04
C ASN A 54 9.07 11.01 5.14
N MET A 55 7.98 10.33 4.80
CA MET A 55 6.92 9.95 5.74
C MET A 55 7.43 8.99 6.82
N LYS A 56 8.36 8.09 6.50
CA LYS A 56 9.09 7.26 7.47
C LYS A 56 9.83 8.13 8.49
N LYS A 57 10.55 9.16 8.03
CA LYS A 57 11.32 10.08 8.88
C LYS A 57 10.42 10.97 9.74
N SER A 58 9.34 11.50 9.16
CA SER A 58 8.38 12.37 9.86
C SER A 58 7.35 11.61 10.68
N LYS A 59 7.33 10.27 10.61
CA LYS A 59 6.34 9.39 11.24
C LYS A 59 4.90 9.67 10.78
N GLU A 60 4.74 10.16 9.56
CA GLU A 60 3.44 10.39 8.94
C GLU A 60 2.86 9.10 8.37
N LEU A 61 1.53 9.00 8.34
CA LEU A 61 0.84 7.82 7.84
C LEU A 61 0.54 7.95 6.35
N ALA A 62 0.84 6.90 5.60
CA ALA A 62 0.33 6.69 4.24
C ALA A 62 -1.14 6.25 4.31
N SER A 63 -1.89 6.53 3.25
CA SER A 63 -3.24 5.99 3.07
C SER A 63 -3.25 4.96 1.96
N VAL A 64 -3.83 3.79 2.22
CA VAL A 64 -4.06 2.74 1.23
C VAL A 64 -5.56 2.55 1.09
N LEU A 65 -6.11 2.85 -0.08
CA LEU A 65 -7.48 2.51 -0.41
C LEU A 65 -7.49 1.21 -1.22
N THR A 66 -8.32 0.25 -0.82
CA THR A 66 -8.61 -0.94 -1.61
C THR A 66 -10.09 -1.00 -1.94
N VAL A 67 -10.42 -1.28 -3.20
CA VAL A 67 -11.79 -1.28 -3.72
C VAL A 67 -12.04 -2.56 -4.51
N LYS A 68 -13.14 -3.23 -4.23
CA LYS A 68 -13.68 -4.32 -5.03
C LYS A 68 -15.19 -4.19 -5.09
N GLU A 69 -15.72 -3.89 -6.28
CA GLU A 69 -17.14 -3.61 -6.48
C GLU A 69 -17.62 -2.53 -5.51
N THR A 70 -18.62 -2.81 -4.67
CA THR A 70 -19.15 -1.88 -3.66
C THR A 70 -18.40 -1.93 -2.33
N THR A 71 -17.47 -2.86 -2.16
CA THR A 71 -16.70 -3.01 -0.92
C THR A 71 -15.38 -2.27 -1.00
N SER A 72 -15.10 -1.41 -0.03
CA SER A 72 -13.83 -0.69 0.05
C SER A 72 -13.41 -0.37 1.48
N TYR A 73 -12.10 -0.28 1.66
CA TYR A 73 -11.48 0.06 2.93
C TYR A 73 -10.32 1.01 2.71
N GLU A 74 -10.23 2.02 3.55
CA GLU A 74 -9.03 2.83 3.70
C GLU A 74 -8.22 2.31 4.88
N ILE A 75 -6.93 2.14 4.67
CA ILE A 75 -5.97 1.73 5.70
C ILE A 75 -4.98 2.88 5.87
N LYS A 76 -4.92 3.46 7.07
CA LYS A 76 -3.83 4.37 7.44
C LYS A 76 -2.67 3.53 7.93
N ALA A 77 -1.48 3.69 7.35
CA ALA A 77 -0.33 2.83 7.64
C ALA A 77 0.96 3.62 7.85
N ALA A 78 1.74 3.24 8.86
CA ALA A 78 3.06 3.81 9.12
C ALA A 78 4.10 3.15 8.20
N VAL A 79 5.05 3.92 7.67
CA VAL A 79 6.15 3.38 6.87
C VAL A 79 7.20 2.76 7.82
N LYS A 80 7.43 1.45 7.71
CA LYS A 80 8.36 0.73 8.59
C LYS A 80 9.71 0.58 7.96
N ASP A 81 9.76 0.03 6.75
CA ASP A 81 11.03 -0.26 6.12
C ASP A 81 11.00 -0.28 4.58
N TYR A 82 12.19 -0.30 3.99
CA TYR A 82 12.41 -0.52 2.57
C TYR A 82 13.43 -1.65 2.37
N LEU A 83 12.93 -2.81 1.98
CA LEU A 83 13.73 -4.02 1.80
C LEU A 83 14.24 -4.13 0.37
N THR A 84 15.55 -4.24 0.19
CA THR A 84 16.21 -4.40 -1.13
C THR A 84 16.68 -5.83 -1.40
N SER A 85 16.47 -6.75 -0.45
CA SER A 85 16.81 -8.17 -0.55
C SER A 85 15.87 -9.01 0.33
N GLY A 86 15.95 -10.34 0.19
CA GLY A 86 15.22 -11.29 1.02
C GLY A 86 13.93 -11.84 0.40
N GLU A 87 13.35 -12.82 1.10
CA GLU A 87 12.26 -13.67 0.59
C GLU A 87 11.03 -12.89 0.13
N VAL A 88 10.69 -11.78 0.80
CA VAL A 88 9.54 -10.93 0.42
C VAL A 88 9.74 -10.31 -0.95
N LEU A 89 10.92 -9.74 -1.22
CA LEU A 89 11.25 -9.17 -2.53
C LEU A 89 11.34 -10.26 -3.61
N GLU A 90 11.94 -11.40 -3.27
CA GLU A 90 12.06 -12.53 -4.20
C GLU A 90 10.70 -13.05 -4.64
N LYS A 91 9.80 -13.35 -3.69
CA LYS A 91 8.42 -13.80 -3.98
C LYS A 91 7.66 -12.76 -4.81
N MET A 92 7.78 -11.47 -4.47
CA MET A 92 7.13 -10.42 -5.22
C MET A 92 7.65 -10.33 -6.66
N ASN A 93 8.96 -10.45 -6.86
CA ASN A 93 9.56 -10.44 -8.18
C ASN A 93 9.22 -11.68 -9.02
N VAL A 94 8.93 -12.84 -8.41
CA VAL A 94 8.39 -14.00 -9.13
C VAL A 94 7.06 -13.65 -9.81
N GLU A 95 6.16 -12.96 -9.10
CA GLU A 95 4.87 -12.56 -9.66
C GLU A 95 4.99 -11.42 -10.69
N LEU A 96 5.81 -10.40 -10.40
CA LEU A 96 6.01 -9.28 -11.32
C LEU A 96 6.66 -9.70 -12.64
N LYS A 97 7.55 -10.69 -12.63
CA LYS A 97 8.19 -11.21 -13.84
C LYS A 97 7.19 -11.79 -14.83
N LYS A 98 6.06 -12.36 -14.36
CA LYS A 98 4.99 -12.91 -15.23
C LYS A 98 4.37 -11.85 -16.14
N ILE A 99 4.49 -10.57 -15.75
CA ILE A 99 3.98 -9.42 -16.50
C ILE A 99 5.11 -8.50 -17.00
N GLY A 100 6.35 -8.99 -17.05
CA GLY A 100 7.50 -8.25 -17.57
C GLY A 100 8.01 -7.11 -16.67
N LEU A 101 7.66 -7.12 -15.38
CA LEU A 101 8.08 -6.11 -14.41
C LEU A 101 9.01 -6.68 -13.34
N SER A 102 9.70 -5.79 -12.63
CA SER A 102 10.45 -6.11 -11.42
C SER A 102 10.44 -4.93 -10.46
N ALA A 103 10.47 -5.23 -9.16
CA ALA A 103 10.64 -4.27 -8.09
C ALA A 103 12.12 -4.20 -7.71
N ARG A 104 12.62 -2.97 -7.47
CA ARG A 104 13.98 -2.73 -6.95
C ARG A 104 14.08 -2.90 -5.43
N GLY A 105 12.93 -3.02 -4.78
CA GLY A 105 12.77 -3.20 -3.35
C GLY A 105 11.29 -3.23 -2.99
N VAL A 106 11.01 -3.48 -1.72
CA VAL A 106 9.66 -3.58 -1.17
C VAL A 106 9.53 -2.62 -0.01
N TRP A 107 8.53 -1.73 -0.07
CA TRP A 107 8.15 -0.94 1.09
C TRP A 107 7.29 -1.79 2.02
N VAL A 108 7.62 -1.74 3.30
CA VAL A 108 6.89 -2.40 4.39
C VAL A 108 6.15 -1.34 5.18
N LEU A 109 4.84 -1.49 5.30
CA LEU A 109 3.97 -0.61 6.07
C LEU A 109 3.29 -1.38 7.20
N GLU A 110 3.09 -0.72 8.33
CA GLU A 110 2.34 -1.24 9.48
C GLU A 110 0.97 -0.54 9.52
N PRO A 111 -0.15 -1.28 9.34
CA PRO A 111 -1.49 -0.73 9.51
C PRO A 111 -1.68 -0.14 10.91
N ARG A 112 -2.32 1.03 10.98
CA ARG A 112 -2.67 1.74 12.22
C ARG A 112 -4.16 1.91 12.39
N GLU A 113 -4.86 2.13 11.28
CA GLU A 113 -6.30 2.33 11.28
C GLU A 113 -6.90 1.70 10.03
N VAL A 114 -8.09 1.15 10.18
CA VAL A 114 -8.90 0.67 9.07
C VAL A 114 -10.25 1.33 9.12
N TRP A 115 -10.65 1.94 8.01
CA TRP A 115 -11.90 2.64 7.85
C TRP A 115 -12.72 1.94 6.78
N ASN A 116 -13.99 1.67 7.07
CA ASN A 116 -14.94 1.16 6.09
C ASN A 116 -15.33 2.28 5.14
N GLN A 117 -14.98 2.14 3.87
CA GLN A 117 -15.34 3.11 2.82
C GLN A 117 -16.37 2.53 1.84
N SER A 118 -16.88 1.32 2.13
CA SER A 118 -17.82 0.60 1.28
C SER A 118 -19.10 1.41 1.10
N ALA A 119 -19.74 1.28 -0.07
CA ALA A 119 -21.04 1.87 -0.36
C ALA A 119 -22.14 1.19 0.47
N SER A 120 -22.26 1.61 1.74
CA SER A 120 -23.12 1.03 2.78
C SER A 120 -23.44 2.09 3.84
N TYR A 121 -24.40 1.81 4.72
CA TYR A 121 -24.71 2.67 5.88
C TYR A 121 -23.56 2.77 6.90
N GLU A 122 -22.57 1.88 6.81
CA GLU A 122 -21.39 1.87 7.67
C GLU A 122 -20.19 2.63 7.07
N ALA A 123 -20.40 3.34 5.94
CA ALA A 123 -19.37 4.15 5.29
C ALA A 123 -18.81 5.21 6.25
N GLY A 124 -17.49 5.41 6.21
CA GLY A 124 -16.76 6.35 7.06
C GLY A 124 -16.52 5.87 8.50
N LYS A 125 -16.93 4.64 8.87
CA LYS A 125 -16.68 4.12 10.23
C LYS A 125 -15.29 3.49 10.35
N LYS A 126 -14.57 3.82 11.42
CA LYS A 126 -13.36 3.10 11.82
C LYS A 126 -13.74 1.72 12.35
N ILE A 127 -13.05 0.68 11.85
CA ILE A 127 -13.33 -0.73 12.18
C ILE A 127 -12.14 -1.45 12.81
N ALA A 128 -10.93 -0.87 12.74
CA ALA A 128 -9.74 -1.30 13.46
C ALA A 128 -8.79 -0.11 13.67
#